data_AF-A0A846TCY4-F1
#
_entry.id   AF-A0A846TCY4-F1
#
_cell.length_a   1.000
_cell.length_b   1.000
_cell.length_c   1.000
_cell.angle_alpha   90.00
_cell.angle_beta   90.00
_cell.angle_gamma   90.00
#
_symmetry.space_group_name_H-M   'P 1'
#
loop_
_entity.id
_entity.type
_entity.pdbx_description
1 polymer ?
#
loop_
_entity_poly.entity_id
_entity_poly.type
_entity_poly.pdbx_seq_one_letter_code
_entity_poly.pdbx_strand_id
1 'polypeptide(L)'
;MNDVFNFINFEREISLKRRRLVTILLISIIIGIFLYHDARTLDLGPSELPVNEQLAITISQRYLAGYWTHPVKLHLTPYEMKNVKEIAENYVVNIIDERDTRNCKGFRIIVEKDTGKVLDKDKVDYCHSK
;
A
#
# COMPACT_ATOMS: atom_id res chain seq x y z
N MET A 1 56.68 2.26 -33.25
CA MET A 1 56.41 3.29 -32.21
C MET A 1 54.96 3.79 -32.25
N ASN A 2 54.30 3.86 -33.42
CA ASN A 2 52.89 4.29 -33.53
C ASN A 2 51.86 3.31 -32.92
N ASP A 3 52.12 2.00 -32.94
CA ASP A 3 51.14 1.00 -32.47
C ASP A 3 50.94 1.02 -30.94
N VAL A 4 52.00 1.32 -30.19
CA VAL A 4 51.95 1.41 -28.72
C VAL A 4 51.15 2.65 -28.28
N PHE A 5 51.25 3.75 -29.03
CA PHE A 5 50.51 4.98 -28.74
C PHE A 5 49.01 4.84 -29.06
N ASN A 6 48.69 4.12 -30.15
CA ASN A 6 47.31 3.79 -30.50
C ASN A 6 46.65 2.86 -29.48
N PHE A 7 47.39 1.88 -28.94
CA PHE A 7 46.88 0.98 -27.91
C PHE A 7 46.55 1.71 -26.59
N ILE A 8 47.42 2.62 -26.14
CA ILE A 8 47.19 3.40 -24.91
C ILE A 8 45.98 4.35 -25.05
N ASN A 9 45.80 4.97 -26.22
CA ASN A 9 44.64 5.82 -26.48
C ASN A 9 43.33 5.01 -26.54
N PHE A 10 43.37 3.80 -27.11
CA PHE A 10 42.23 2.88 -27.15
C PHE A 10 41.80 2.42 -25.75
N GLU A 11 42.74 2.04 -24.88
CA GLU A 11 42.42 1.68 -23.48
C GLU A 11 41.86 2.86 -22.68
N ARG A 12 42.39 4.08 -22.88
CA ARG A 12 41.82 5.29 -22.26
C ARG A 12 40.39 5.53 -22.72
N GLU A 13 40.09 5.33 -24.00
CA GLU A 13 38.75 5.57 -24.54
C GLU A 13 37.72 4.56 -23.97
N ILE A 14 38.11 3.29 -23.83
CA ILE A 14 37.29 2.26 -23.18
C ILE A 14 37.07 2.57 -21.70
N SER A 15 38.14 2.98 -21.00
CA SER A 15 38.07 3.37 -19.58
C SER A 15 37.15 4.58 -19.37
N LEU A 16 37.19 5.57 -20.26
CA LEU A 16 36.32 6.75 -20.22
C LEU A 16 34.85 6.39 -20.47
N LYS A 17 34.57 5.51 -21.46
CA LYS A 17 33.21 5.02 -21.76
C LYS A 17 32.63 4.22 -20.59
N ARG A 18 33.43 3.35 -19.97
CA ARG A 18 33.03 2.58 -18.79
C ARG A 18 32.74 3.49 -17.59
N ARG A 19 33.58 4.51 -17.33
CA ARG A 19 33.33 5.50 -16.27
C ARG A 19 32.03 6.26 -16.50
N ARG A 20 31.76 6.73 -17.73
CA ARG A 20 30.50 7.41 -18.08
C ARG A 20 29.28 6.52 -17.83
N LEU A 21 29.33 5.24 -18.23
CA LEU A 21 28.25 4.27 -17.98
C LEU A 21 27.99 4.08 -16.49
N VAL A 22 29.04 3.93 -15.68
CA VAL A 22 28.91 3.81 -14.22
C VAL A 22 28.31 5.07 -13.62
N THR A 23 28.72 6.27 -14.07
CA THR A 23 28.15 7.54 -13.60
C THR A 23 26.67 7.66 -13.94
N ILE A 24 26.26 7.32 -15.17
CA ILE A 24 24.85 7.34 -15.58
C ILE A 24 24.04 6.39 -14.71
N LEU A 25 24.54 5.17 -14.48
CA LEU A 25 23.85 4.16 -13.67
C LEU A 25 23.66 4.62 -12.22
N LEU A 26 24.69 5.25 -11.63
CA LEU A 26 24.59 5.83 -10.29
C LEU A 26 23.56 6.97 -10.22
N ILE A 27 23.54 7.86 -11.22
CA ILE A 27 22.55 8.94 -11.29
C ILE A 27 21.13 8.37 -11.39
N SER A 28 20.90 7.36 -12.23
CA SER A 28 19.61 6.70 -12.36
C SER A 28 19.13 6.06 -11.05
N ILE A 29 20.04 5.44 -10.29
CA ILE A 29 19.71 4.88 -8.97
C ILE A 29 19.30 5.99 -7.99
N ILE A 30 20.06 7.08 -7.93
CA ILE A 30 19.76 8.22 -7.05
C ILE A 30 18.40 8.82 -7.40
N ILE A 31 18.12 9.07 -8.68
CA ILE A 31 16.81 9.57 -9.15
C ILE A 31 15.69 8.59 -8.76
N GLY A 32 15.89 7.29 -8.94
CA GLY A 32 14.90 6.28 -8.55
C GLY A 32 14.58 6.30 -7.04
N ILE A 33 15.60 6.49 -6.19
CA ILE A 33 15.41 6.63 -4.74
C ILE A 33 14.62 7.90 -4.42
N PHE A 34 14.95 9.03 -5.04
CA PHE A 34 14.21 10.28 -4.85
C PHE A 34 12.75 10.16 -5.28
N LEU A 35 12.48 9.59 -6.46
CA LEU A 35 11.11 9.38 -6.93
C LEU A 35 10.32 8.41 -6.05
N TYR A 36 10.97 7.37 -5.52
CA TYR A 36 10.33 6.44 -4.57
C TYR A 36 9.96 7.13 -3.26
N HIS A 37 10.87 7.96 -2.72
CA HIS A 37 10.57 8.75 -1.53
C HIS A 37 9.47 9.77 -1.80
N ASP A 38 9.55 10.51 -2.91
CA ASP A 38 8.55 11.50 -3.32
C ASP A 38 7.17 10.89 -3.50
N ALA A 39 7.06 9.73 -4.18
CA ALA A 39 5.80 9.01 -4.32
C ALA A 39 5.23 8.48 -2.99
N ARG A 40 6.09 8.24 -1.99
CA ARG A 40 5.67 7.82 -0.64
C ARG A 40 5.32 9.00 0.26
N THR A 41 5.92 10.16 0.02
CA THR A 41 5.64 11.42 0.72
C THR A 41 4.61 12.29 0.01
N LEU A 42 4.13 11.87 -1.17
CA LEU A 42 3.00 12.49 -1.83
C LEU A 42 1.81 12.30 -0.91
N ASP A 43 1.54 13.35 -0.13
CA ASP A 43 0.42 13.45 0.78
C ASP A 43 -0.82 13.33 -0.10
N LEU A 44 -1.38 12.12 -0.15
CA LEU A 44 -2.69 11.91 -0.75
C LEU A 44 -3.63 12.70 0.13
N GLY A 45 -3.91 13.94 -0.27
CA GLY A 45 -4.81 14.83 0.43
C GLY A 45 -6.10 14.05 0.74
N PRO A 46 -6.65 14.19 1.96
CA PRO A 46 -7.88 13.52 2.34
C PRO A 46 -8.93 13.80 1.26
N SER A 47 -9.57 12.74 0.77
CA SER A 47 -10.66 12.85 -0.19
C SER A 47 -11.69 13.85 0.34
N GLU A 48 -11.96 14.93 -0.40
CA GLU A 48 -12.96 15.95 -0.04
C GLU A 48 -14.39 15.41 0.06
N LEU A 49 -14.61 14.17 -0.38
CA LEU A 49 -15.88 13.47 -0.23
C LEU A 49 -15.87 12.68 1.08
N PRO A 50 -16.75 13.01 2.05
CA PRO A 50 -16.86 12.26 3.29
C PRO A 50 -17.16 10.80 2.99
N VAL A 51 -16.54 9.91 3.77
CA VAL A 51 -16.73 8.48 3.64
C VAL A 51 -18.20 8.15 3.89
N ASN A 52 -18.81 7.42 2.97
CA ASN A 52 -20.13 6.83 3.18
C ASN A 52 -19.99 5.39 3.70
N GLU A 53 -21.10 4.80 4.16
CA GLU A 53 -21.11 3.46 4.73
C GLU A 53 -20.45 2.41 3.81
N GLN A 54 -20.77 2.44 2.51
CA GLN A 54 -20.23 1.50 1.53
C GLN A 54 -18.72 1.63 1.36
N LEU A 55 -18.20 2.86 1.38
CA LEU A 55 -16.78 3.14 1.31
C LEU A 55 -16.07 2.73 2.60
N ALA A 56 -16.68 2.94 3.77
CA ALA A 56 -16.13 2.47 5.05
C ALA A 56 -16.00 0.94 5.10
N ILE A 57 -17.01 0.22 4.59
CA ILE A 57 -16.96 -1.25 4.44
C ILE A 57 -15.82 -1.66 3.51
N THR A 58 -15.71 -1.01 2.36
CA THR A 58 -14.68 -1.28 1.36
C THR A 58 -13.27 -1.06 1.93
N ILE A 59 -13.06 0.06 2.64
CA ILE A 59 -11.80 0.37 3.32
C ILE A 59 -11.48 -0.73 4.34
N SER A 60 -12.45 -1.12 5.15
CA SER A 60 -12.29 -2.13 6.20
C SER A 60 -11.91 -3.51 5.63
N GLN A 61 -12.60 -3.97 4.58
CA GLN A 61 -12.30 -5.23 3.92
C GLN A 61 -10.91 -5.21 3.26
N ARG A 62 -10.54 -4.10 2.58
CA ARG A 62 -9.20 -3.93 2.00
C ARG A 62 -8.12 -3.89 3.06
N TYR A 63 -8.36 -3.21 4.17
CA TYR A 63 -7.43 -3.12 5.29
C TYR A 63 -7.13 -4.50 5.88
N LEU A 64 -8.14 -5.36 6.02
CA LEU A 64 -7.96 -6.75 6.47
C LEU A 64 -7.33 -7.67 5.42
N ALA A 65 -7.60 -7.42 4.14
CA ALA A 65 -6.95 -8.13 3.05
C ALA A 65 -5.44 -7.83 3.00
N GLY A 66 -4.99 -6.62 3.31
CA GLY A 66 -3.57 -6.27 3.30
C GLY A 66 -3.00 -6.19 1.87
N TYR A 67 -1.83 -6.81 1.62
CA TYR A 67 -1.07 -6.84 0.33
C TYR A 67 -1.70 -7.70 -0.77
N TRP A 68 -2.99 -7.98 -0.71
CA TRP A 68 -3.66 -8.70 -1.78
C TRP A 68 -3.53 -7.86 -3.05
N THR A 69 -2.92 -8.44 -4.09
CA THR A 69 -2.47 -7.75 -5.31
C THR A 69 -3.59 -6.88 -5.90
N HIS A 70 -3.38 -5.57 -5.94
CA HIS A 70 -4.34 -4.67 -6.57
C HIS A 70 -4.62 -5.11 -8.03
N PRO A 71 -5.88 -5.14 -8.49
CA PRO A 71 -7.12 -4.99 -7.74
C PRO A 71 -7.68 -6.35 -7.30
N VAL A 72 -7.70 -6.63 -5.99
CA VAL A 72 -8.48 -7.77 -5.48
C VAL A 72 -9.93 -7.37 -5.44
N LYS A 73 -10.74 -8.13 -6.20
CA LYS A 73 -12.18 -8.07 -6.13
C LYS A 73 -12.60 -8.39 -4.69
N LEU A 74 -13.25 -7.45 -4.00
CA LEU A 74 -13.60 -7.56 -2.57
C LEU A 74 -14.36 -8.85 -2.23
N HIS A 75 -15.22 -9.33 -3.14
CA HIS A 75 -15.96 -10.59 -3.00
C HIS A 75 -15.08 -11.86 -2.97
N LEU A 76 -13.78 -11.74 -3.25
CA LEU A 76 -12.83 -12.86 -3.16
C LEU A 76 -12.08 -12.88 -1.82
N THR A 77 -12.25 -11.85 -0.99
CA THR A 77 -11.65 -11.82 0.36
C THR A 77 -12.57 -12.57 1.32
N PRO A 78 -12.03 -13.35 2.28
CA PRO A 78 -12.83 -14.12 3.23
C PRO A 78 -13.38 -13.25 4.37
N TYR A 79 -13.72 -12.00 4.06
CA TYR A 79 -14.08 -10.97 5.03
C TYR A 79 -15.45 -10.41 4.66
N GLU A 80 -16.49 -10.90 5.34
CA GLU A 80 -17.87 -10.52 5.08
C GLU A 80 -18.32 -9.41 6.04
N MET A 81 -19.04 -8.42 5.52
CA MET A 81 -19.63 -7.37 6.36
C MET A 81 -20.78 -7.96 7.18
N LYS A 82 -20.71 -7.81 8.51
CA LYS A 82 -21.80 -8.19 9.42
C LYS A 82 -22.73 -7.01 9.71
N ASN A 83 -22.13 -5.87 10.07
CA ASN A 83 -22.88 -4.66 10.41
C ASN A 83 -21.97 -3.43 10.28
N VAL A 84 -22.53 -2.30 9.92
CA VAL A 84 -21.90 -0.99 9.98
C VAL A 84 -22.73 -0.09 10.89
N LYS A 85 -22.07 0.59 11.82
CA LYS A 85 -22.70 1.58 12.69
C LYS A 85 -22.04 2.92 12.51
N GLU A 86 -22.84 3.91 12.15
CA GLU A 86 -22.42 5.30 12.14
C GLU A 86 -22.40 5.87 13.56
N ILE A 87 -21.30 6.54 13.93
CA ILE A 87 -21.12 7.29 15.17
C ILE A 87 -20.55 8.67 14.79
N ALA A 88 -20.70 9.69 15.62
CA ALA A 88 -20.34 11.10 15.35
C ALA A 88 -19.31 11.32 14.21
N GLU A 89 -18.03 11.05 14.48
CA GLU A 89 -16.92 11.28 13.54
C GLU A 89 -16.41 9.99 12.87
N ASN A 90 -17.04 8.84 13.15
CA ASN A 90 -16.49 7.52 12.79
C ASN A 90 -17.56 6.52 12.32
N TYR A 91 -17.18 5.60 11.44
CA TYR A 91 -17.89 4.35 11.21
C TYR A 91 -17.24 3.22 11.99
N VAL A 92 -18.07 2.42 12.65
CA VAL A 92 -17.66 1.15 13.25
C VAL A 92 -18.15 0.03 12.35
N VAL A 93 -17.22 -0.63 11.66
CA VAL A 93 -17.51 -1.73 10.75
C VAL A 93 -17.17 -3.04 11.44
N ASN A 94 -18.17 -3.90 11.57
CA ASN A 94 -18.03 -5.26 12.07
C ASN A 94 -17.97 -6.23 10.89
N ILE A 95 -16.89 -7.00 10.83
CA ILE A 95 -16.60 -7.96 9.76
C ILE A 95 -16.47 -9.36 10.37
N ILE A 96 -17.04 -10.36 9.71
CA ILE A 96 -16.86 -11.79 10.01
C ILE A 96 -15.71 -12.34 9.15
N ASP A 97 -14.88 -13.20 9.75
CA ASP A 97 -13.89 -13.99 9.01
C ASP A 97 -14.52 -15.30 8.57
N GLU A 98 -14.82 -15.44 7.28
CA GLU A 98 -15.50 -16.61 6.70
C GLU A 98 -14.66 -17.89 6.77
N ARG A 99 -13.36 -17.79 7.09
CA ARG A 99 -12.51 -18.97 7.35
C ARG A 99 -12.88 -19.66 8.66
N ASP A 100 -13.56 -18.94 9.57
CA ASP A 100 -14.12 -19.52 10.77
C ASP A 100 -15.41 -20.26 10.42
N THR A 101 -15.40 -21.59 10.47
CA THR A 101 -16.56 -22.43 10.11
C THR A 101 -17.79 -22.18 10.97
N ARG A 102 -17.65 -21.48 12.10
CA ARG A 102 -18.74 -21.10 12.99
C ARG A 102 -19.27 -19.68 12.73
N ASN A 103 -18.63 -18.90 11.86
CA ASN A 103 -18.93 -17.49 11.60
C ASN A 103 -19.01 -16.64 12.89
N CYS A 104 -18.22 -17.01 13.90
CA CYS A 104 -18.23 -16.37 15.20
C CYS A 104 -17.11 -15.34 15.32
N LYS A 105 -15.95 -15.62 14.71
CA LYS A 105 -14.78 -14.77 14.82
C LYS A 105 -14.74 -13.72 13.72
N GLY A 106 -14.26 -12.54 14.08
CA GLY A 106 -13.98 -11.51 13.10
C GLY A 106 -13.33 -10.28 13.71
N PHE A 107 -13.61 -9.12 13.12
CA PHE A 107 -12.94 -7.87 13.43
C PHE A 107 -13.92 -6.72 13.54
N ARG A 108 -13.66 -5.82 14.50
CA ARG A 108 -14.27 -4.51 14.58
C ARG A 108 -13.25 -3.48 14.13
N ILE A 109 -13.60 -2.66 13.15
CA ILE A 109 -12.72 -1.66 12.54
C ILE A 109 -13.37 -0.29 12.70
N ILE A 110 -12.60 0.69 13.16
CA ILE A 110 -13.04 2.07 13.30
C ILE A 110 -12.43 2.88 12.15
N VAL A 111 -13.28 3.50 11.33
CA VAL A 111 -12.89 4.31 10.17
C VAL A 111 -13.36 5.75 10.39
N GLU A 112 -12.45 6.71 10.26
CA GLU A 112 -12.75 8.14 10.34
C GLU A 112 -13.55 8.59 9.12
N LYS A 113 -14.63 9.36 9.33
CA LYS A 113 -15.54 9.79 8.26
C LYS A 113 -14.88 10.74 7.27
N ASP A 114 -14.07 11.67 7.77
CA ASP A 114 -13.56 12.77 6.95
C ASP A 114 -12.36 12.33 6.10
N THR A 115 -11.57 11.37 6.60
CA THR A 115 -10.32 10.98 5.93
C THR A 115 -10.34 9.56 5.38
N GLY A 116 -11.26 8.70 5.85
CA GLY A 116 -11.23 7.26 5.56
C GLY A 116 -10.07 6.52 6.21
N LYS A 117 -9.35 7.15 7.15
CA LYS A 117 -8.28 6.52 7.90
C LYS A 117 -8.85 5.48 8.87
N VAL A 118 -8.22 4.31 8.90
CA VAL A 118 -8.50 3.30 9.93
C VAL A 118 -7.81 3.74 11.23
N LEU A 119 -8.61 4.03 12.25
CA LEU A 119 -8.13 4.47 13.57
C LEU A 119 -7.79 3.29 14.48
N ASP A 120 -8.60 2.23 14.44
CA ASP A 120 -8.44 1.09 15.34
C ASP A 120 -8.95 -0.22 14.72
N LYS A 121 -8.44 -1.36 15.22
CA LYS A 121 -8.85 -2.71 14.86
C LYS A 121 -8.79 -3.65 16.06
N ASP A 122 -9.94 -4.20 16.41
CA ASP A 122 -10.07 -5.25 17.42
C ASP A 122 -10.48 -6.59 16.82
N LYS A 123 -10.01 -7.68 17.42
CA LYS A 123 -10.55 -9.03 17.18
C LYS A 123 -11.76 -9.23 18.09
N VAL A 124 -12.87 -9.68 17.52
CA VAL A 124 -14.13 -9.86 18.25
C VAL A 124 -14.66 -11.27 18.02
N ASP A 125 -15.14 -11.89 19.10
CA ASP A 125 -15.96 -13.10 19.05
C ASP A 125 -17.43 -12.72 19.18
N TYR A 126 -18.14 -12.80 18.06
CA TYR A 126 -19.54 -12.41 17.96
C TYR A 126 -20.53 -13.45 18.50
N CYS A 127 -20.10 -14.66 18.80
CA CYS A 127 -20.97 -15.68 19.40
C CYS A 127 -21.02 -15.57 20.92
N HIS A 128 -20.07 -14.84 21.51
CA HIS A 128 -20.01 -14.59 22.95
C HIS A 128 -20.05 -13.10 23.33
N SER A 129 -20.11 -12.21 22.34
CA SER A 129 -20.37 -10.78 22.55
C SER A 129 -21.84 -10.59 22.97
N LYS A 130 -22.08 -10.39 24.26
CA LYS A 130 -23.34 -9.82 24.76
C LYS A 130 -23.44 -8.34 24.46
#